data_AF-A0A8J3ZIW2-F1
#
_entry.id   AF-A0A8J3ZIW2-F1
#
_cell.length_a   1.000
_cell.length_b   1.000
_cell.length_c   1.000
_cell.angle_alpha   90.00
_cell.angle_beta   90.00
_cell.angle_gamma   90.00
#
_symmetry.space_group_name_H-M   'P 1'
#
loop_
_entity.id
_entity.type
_entity.pdbx_description
1 polymer ?
#
loop_
_entity_poly.entity_id
_entity_poly.type
_entity_poly.pdbx_seq_one_letter_code
_entity_poly.pdbx_strand_id
1 'polypeptide(L)'
;MVGACLAAAAEASGLVADVYHLVDIVGKPVALAGAALVGYVAGIFCVATMNGLIRLGDLVVRKVPRRFQFIDPGSYRVTAITRVFDSALVYRLGERYISEMEFRDDVDRRVASLYEEARRAEIPLHGPFERWTEDQLIERAGRSARVRVQIMEQIVVRTDHVDDLVWERHVAGSPEVDLPDVHDARERRRAEAEFRSGLVIPVAALAVVLAIRLSAWFLLLGLAAVALAYFAQAQYNLARYPAIAAILDRRFDWPPIDRVVAGPISFRETRDVLVEPAEPVR
;
A
#
# COMPACT_ATOMS: atom_id res chain seq x y z
N MET A 1 20.98 50.47 5.12
CA MET A 1 20.10 49.35 4.70
C MET A 1 18.61 49.63 4.83
N VAL A 2 18.12 50.44 5.78
CA VAL A 2 16.67 50.75 5.95
C VAL A 2 16.07 51.51 4.76
N GLY A 3 16.81 52.44 4.15
CA GLY A 3 16.31 53.24 3.01
C GLY A 3 16.08 52.46 1.71
N ALA A 4 16.79 51.33 1.50
CA ALA A 4 16.64 50.53 0.29
C ALA A 4 15.35 49.67 0.30
N CYS A 5 14.89 49.24 1.48
CA CYS A 5 13.61 48.55 1.62
C CYS A 5 12.40 49.48 1.44
N LEU A 6 12.50 50.73 1.88
CA LEU A 6 11.44 51.73 1.71
C LEU A 6 11.28 52.17 0.26
N ALA A 7 12.39 52.30 -0.49
CA ALA A 7 12.35 52.58 -1.92
C ALA A 7 11.67 51.45 -2.72
N ALA A 8 11.92 50.18 -2.36
CA ALA A 8 11.29 49.02 -2.99
C ALA A 8 9.79 48.88 -2.65
N ALA A 9 9.34 49.38 -1.50
CA ALA A 9 7.93 49.39 -1.11
C ALA A 9 7.12 50.46 -1.88
N ALA A 10 7.74 51.59 -2.22
CA ALA A 10 7.10 52.67 -2.98
C ALA A 10 6.84 52.32 -4.46
N GLU A 11 7.57 51.36 -5.02
CA GLU A 11 7.38 50.86 -6.39
C GLU A 11 6.50 49.60 -6.47
N ALA A 12 6.15 48.99 -5.33
CA ALA A 12 5.26 47.83 -5.30
C ALA A 12 3.81 48.30 -5.42
N SER A 13 3.04 47.71 -6.34
CA SER A 13 1.59 47.96 -6.47
C SER A 13 0.78 46.71 -6.09
N GLY A 14 -0.41 46.94 -5.53
CA GLY A 14 -1.34 45.90 -5.09
C GLY A 14 -0.94 45.22 -3.77
N LEU A 15 -1.25 43.92 -3.64
CA LEU A 15 -1.11 43.12 -2.42
C LEU A 15 0.29 43.22 -1.76
N VAL A 16 1.34 43.44 -2.55
CA VAL A 16 2.72 43.55 -2.03
C VAL A 16 2.92 44.86 -1.27
N ALA A 17 2.33 45.96 -1.73
CA ALA A 17 2.35 47.25 -1.02
C ALA A 17 1.62 47.14 0.33
N ASP A 18 0.48 46.45 0.33
CA ASP A 18 -0.33 46.23 1.54
C ASP A 18 0.45 45.41 2.58
N VAL A 19 1.17 44.36 2.15
CA VAL A 19 2.03 43.56 3.03
C VAL A 19 3.17 44.39 3.60
N TYR A 20 3.82 45.23 2.80
CA TYR A 20 4.88 46.12 3.31
C TYR A 20 4.33 47.14 4.30
N HIS A 21 3.16 47.74 4.05
CA HIS A 21 2.49 48.63 4.99
C HIS A 21 2.13 47.93 6.30
N LEU A 22 1.64 46.70 6.24
CA LEU A 22 1.33 45.89 7.41
C LEU A 22 2.60 45.55 8.23
N VAL A 23 3.71 45.24 7.56
CA VAL A 23 5.01 44.98 8.21
C VAL A 23 5.53 46.23 8.93
N ASP A 24 5.33 47.41 8.34
CA ASP A 24 5.78 48.68 8.92
C ASP A 24 4.93 49.11 10.13
N ILE A 25 3.62 48.81 10.11
CA ILE A 25 2.69 49.14 11.21
C ILE A 25 2.89 48.22 12.43
N VAL A 26 3.09 46.91 12.20
CA VAL A 26 3.07 45.91 13.28
C VAL A 26 4.48 45.54 13.78
N GLY A 27 5.51 45.95 13.03
CA GLY A 27 6.90 45.66 13.33
C GLY A 27 7.36 44.31 12.76
N LYS A 28 8.60 44.28 12.25
CA LYS A 28 9.24 43.13 11.59
C LYS A 28 9.11 41.78 12.32
N PRO A 29 9.32 41.68 13.65
CA PRO A 29 9.23 40.38 14.32
C PRO A 29 7.80 39.82 14.38
N VAL A 30 6.78 40.68 14.52
CA VAL A 30 5.38 40.25 14.55
C VAL A 30 4.90 39.87 13.14
N ALA A 31 5.35 40.59 12.11
CA ALA A 31 5.05 40.23 10.72
C ALA A 31 5.69 38.89 10.31
N LEU A 32 6.93 38.61 10.75
CA LEU A 32 7.58 37.32 10.56
C LEU A 32 6.85 36.19 11.29
N ALA A 33 6.42 36.41 12.54
CA ALA A 33 5.64 35.44 13.30
C ALA A 33 4.27 35.18 12.65
N GLY A 34 3.60 36.23 12.16
CA GLY A 34 2.34 36.12 11.43
C GLY A 34 2.49 35.36 10.11
N ALA A 35 3.53 35.66 9.33
CA ALA A 35 3.83 34.92 8.09
C ALA A 35 4.17 33.44 8.36
N ALA A 36 4.91 33.15 9.43
CA ALA A 36 5.21 31.78 9.86
C ALA A 36 3.94 31.04 10.30
N LEU A 37 3.05 31.68 11.06
CA LEU A 37 1.77 31.12 11.48
C LEU A 37 0.84 30.87 10.30
N VAL A 38 0.72 31.83 9.38
CA VAL A 38 -0.06 31.67 8.14
C VAL A 38 0.52 30.55 7.28
N GLY A 39 1.85 30.47 7.16
CA GLY A 39 2.53 29.36 6.48
C GLY A 39 2.27 28.00 7.15
N TYR A 40 2.25 27.95 8.48
CA TYR A 40 1.94 26.75 9.25
C TYR A 40 0.48 26.32 9.07
N VAL A 41 -0.48 27.24 9.21
CA VAL A 41 -1.91 26.96 9.01
C VAL A 41 -2.20 26.57 7.56
N ALA A 42 -1.59 27.26 6.59
CA ALA A 42 -1.67 26.89 5.18
C ALA A 42 -1.07 25.50 4.95
N GLY A 43 0.06 25.18 5.58
CA GLY A 43 0.67 23.85 5.55
C GLY A 43 -0.27 22.76 6.04
N ILE A 44 -0.90 22.94 7.21
CA ILE A 44 -1.90 22.01 7.77
C ILE A 44 -3.08 21.84 6.82
N PHE A 45 -3.69 22.94 6.37
CA PHE A 45 -4.84 22.89 5.48
C PHE A 45 -4.51 22.21 4.15
N CYS A 46 -3.29 22.42 3.67
CA CYS A 46 -2.89 21.91 2.38
C CYS A 46 -2.45 20.44 2.46
N VAL A 47 -1.92 19.96 3.60
CA VAL A 47 -1.82 18.52 3.90
C VAL A 47 -3.22 17.88 3.95
N ALA A 48 -4.19 18.51 4.62
CA ALA A 48 -5.57 17.99 4.68
C ALA A 48 -6.23 17.95 3.30
N THR A 49 -6.01 18.98 2.48
CA THR A 49 -6.55 19.08 1.11
C THR A 49 -5.86 18.11 0.16
N MET A 50 -4.53 17.93 0.28
CA MET A 50 -3.79 16.91 -0.46
C MET A 50 -4.24 15.50 -0.06
N ASN A 51 -4.46 15.22 1.22
CA ASN A 51 -5.03 13.94 1.65
C ASN A 51 -6.45 13.73 1.08
N GLY A 52 -7.27 14.79 1.00
CA GLY A 52 -8.57 14.76 0.34
C GLY A 52 -8.45 14.48 -1.17
N LEU A 53 -7.53 15.16 -1.87
CA LEU A 53 -7.25 14.99 -3.29
C LEU A 53 -6.67 13.61 -3.61
N ILE A 54 -5.81 13.06 -2.76
CA ILE A 54 -5.30 11.70 -2.89
C ILE A 54 -6.46 10.69 -2.78
N ARG A 55 -7.37 10.87 -1.81
CA ARG A 55 -8.58 10.02 -1.69
C ARG A 55 -9.52 10.15 -2.89
N LEU A 56 -9.66 11.36 -3.44
CA LEU A 56 -10.44 11.62 -4.64
C LEU A 56 -9.77 11.01 -5.88
N GLY A 57 -8.44 11.07 -5.94
CA GLY A 57 -7.61 10.38 -6.92
C GLY A 57 -7.80 8.87 -6.87
N ASP A 58 -7.77 8.25 -5.69
CA ASP A 58 -8.05 6.82 -5.50
C ASP A 58 -9.45 6.42 -6.04
N LEU A 59 -10.44 7.31 -5.88
CA LEU A 59 -11.80 7.13 -6.39
C LEU A 59 -11.87 7.18 -7.93
N VAL A 60 -11.11 8.09 -8.55
CA VAL A 60 -11.03 8.21 -10.02
C VAL A 60 -10.18 7.06 -10.61
N VAL A 61 -9.13 6.66 -9.91
CA VAL A 61 -8.21 5.57 -10.29
C VAL A 61 -8.93 4.22 -10.36
N ARG A 62 -9.96 3.98 -9.53
CA ARG A 62 -10.80 2.76 -9.65
C ARG A 62 -11.45 2.60 -11.03
N LYS A 63 -11.57 3.68 -11.82
CA LYS A 63 -12.10 3.66 -13.19
C LYS A 63 -11.02 3.65 -14.27
N VAL A 64 -9.73 3.69 -13.92
CA VAL A 64 -8.64 3.66 -14.89
C VAL A 64 -8.46 2.22 -15.43
N PRO A 65 -8.45 2.01 -16.76
CA PRO A 65 -8.30 0.68 -17.36
C PRO A 65 -7.00 -0.02 -16.88
N ARG A 66 -7.05 -1.34 -16.64
CA ARG A 66 -5.92 -2.16 -16.15
C ARG A 66 -4.59 -1.92 -16.88
N ARG A 67 -4.61 -1.54 -18.17
CA ARG A 67 -3.42 -1.28 -18.99
C ARG A 67 -2.62 -0.04 -18.55
N PHE A 68 -3.22 0.90 -17.82
CA PHE A 68 -2.54 2.11 -17.32
C PHE A 68 -2.13 2.03 -15.85
N GLN A 69 -2.34 0.88 -15.20
CA GLN A 69 -1.98 0.63 -13.80
C GLN A 69 -0.46 0.72 -13.54
N PHE A 70 0.38 0.60 -14.57
CA PHE A 70 1.84 0.82 -14.48
C PHE A 70 2.23 2.25 -14.06
N ILE A 71 1.37 3.25 -14.28
CA ILE A 71 1.68 4.66 -13.99
C ILE A 71 1.24 5.04 -12.58
N ASP A 72 0.25 4.35 -12.03
CA ASP A 72 -0.24 4.62 -10.69
C ASP A 72 0.46 3.70 -9.67
N PRO A 73 1.34 4.26 -8.81
CA PRO A 73 1.92 3.48 -7.74
C PRO A 73 0.84 2.86 -6.83
N GLY A 74 -0.41 3.37 -6.81
CA GLY A 74 -1.60 2.88 -6.11
C GLY A 74 -2.01 1.45 -6.45
N SER A 75 -2.28 1.20 -7.72
CA SER A 75 -2.80 -0.09 -8.20
C SER A 75 -1.81 -1.27 -8.05
N TYR A 76 -0.49 -1.03 -8.19
CA TYR A 76 0.54 -2.00 -7.82
C TYR A 76 0.50 -2.37 -6.32
N ARG A 77 0.03 -1.46 -5.45
CA ARG A 77 -0.03 -1.66 -3.98
C ARG A 77 -1.05 -2.68 -3.58
N VAL A 78 -2.25 -2.64 -4.15
CA VAL A 78 -3.32 -3.57 -3.75
C VAL A 78 -2.87 -4.97 -4.10
N THR A 79 -2.39 -5.17 -5.33
CA THR A 79 -1.89 -6.47 -5.82
C THR A 79 -0.68 -6.98 -5.03
N ALA A 80 0.29 -6.12 -4.67
CA ALA A 80 1.46 -6.57 -3.90
C ALA A 80 1.11 -6.89 -2.44
N ILE A 81 0.25 -6.10 -1.79
CA ILE A 81 -0.16 -6.34 -0.41
C ILE A 81 -1.09 -7.55 -0.32
N THR A 82 -2.05 -7.69 -1.24
CA THR A 82 -2.90 -8.88 -1.30
C THR A 82 -2.05 -10.12 -1.52
N ARG A 83 -1.06 -10.09 -2.42
CA ARG A 83 -0.12 -11.20 -2.61
C ARG A 83 0.62 -11.59 -1.34
N VAL A 84 1.09 -10.62 -0.55
CA VAL A 84 1.78 -10.98 0.69
C VAL A 84 0.83 -11.60 1.72
N PHE A 85 -0.37 -11.06 1.87
CA PHE A 85 -1.37 -11.65 2.76
C PHE A 85 -1.82 -13.03 2.29
N ASP A 86 -1.97 -13.20 0.99
CA ASP A 86 -2.25 -14.48 0.34
C ASP A 86 -1.15 -15.51 0.64
N SER A 87 0.13 -15.15 0.45
CA SER A 87 1.25 -16.03 0.82
C SER A 87 1.29 -16.34 2.32
N ALA A 88 1.05 -15.35 3.19
CA ALA A 88 1.01 -15.54 4.64
C ALA A 88 -0.10 -16.50 5.06
N LEU A 89 -1.30 -16.32 4.48
CA LEU A 89 -2.47 -17.17 4.73
C LEU A 89 -2.17 -18.60 4.32
N VAL A 90 -1.76 -18.80 3.06
CA VAL A 90 -1.40 -20.12 2.51
C VAL A 90 -0.35 -20.82 3.36
N TYR A 91 0.66 -20.08 3.83
CA TYR A 91 1.70 -20.64 4.67
C TYR A 91 1.15 -21.11 6.03
N ARG A 92 0.30 -20.30 6.69
CA ARG A 92 -0.40 -20.67 7.93
C ARG A 92 -1.34 -21.85 7.74
N LEU A 93 -2.06 -21.94 6.62
CA LEU A 93 -2.87 -23.11 6.28
C LEU A 93 -2.01 -24.37 6.10
N GLY A 94 -0.82 -24.21 5.51
CA GLY A 94 0.17 -25.28 5.44
C GLY A 94 0.69 -25.74 6.81
N GLU A 95 0.67 -24.88 7.83
CA GLU A 95 0.95 -25.27 9.22
C GLU A 95 -0.24 -25.96 9.86
N ARG A 96 -1.45 -25.40 9.68
CA ARG A 96 -2.71 -25.98 10.15
C ARG A 96 -2.87 -27.42 9.69
N TYR A 97 -2.51 -27.71 8.44
CA TYR A 97 -2.47 -29.06 7.88
C TYR A 97 -1.58 -30.04 8.68
N ILE A 98 -0.50 -29.55 9.30
CA ILE A 98 0.40 -30.36 10.13
C ILE A 98 -0.12 -30.50 11.57
N SER A 99 -0.74 -29.46 12.12
CA SER A 99 -1.19 -29.46 13.51
C SER A 99 -2.59 -30.04 13.73
N GLU A 100 -3.49 -29.92 12.76
CA GLU A 100 -4.90 -30.30 12.89
C GLU A 100 -5.26 -31.47 11.99
N MET A 101 -5.62 -32.60 12.61
CA MET A 101 -5.97 -33.84 11.91
C MET A 101 -7.24 -33.69 11.07
N GLU A 102 -8.28 -33.03 11.59
CA GLU A 102 -9.54 -32.82 10.87
C GLU A 102 -9.33 -31.98 9.59
N PHE A 103 -8.57 -30.88 9.70
CA PHE A 103 -8.25 -30.05 8.54
C PHE A 103 -7.38 -30.80 7.52
N ARG A 104 -6.45 -31.64 7.98
CA ARG A 104 -5.67 -32.53 7.10
C ARG A 104 -6.58 -33.48 6.32
N ASP A 105 -7.47 -34.17 7.01
CA ASP A 105 -8.35 -35.15 6.40
C ASP A 105 -9.28 -34.52 5.35
N ASP A 106 -9.75 -33.30 5.59
CA ASP A 106 -10.56 -32.55 4.63
C ASP A 106 -9.76 -32.16 3.39
N VAL A 107 -8.52 -31.70 3.56
CA VAL A 107 -7.61 -31.36 2.46
C VAL A 107 -7.25 -32.62 1.65
N ASP A 108 -6.92 -33.72 2.31
CA ASP A 108 -6.56 -34.98 1.66
C ASP A 108 -7.76 -35.54 0.88
N ARG A 109 -8.97 -35.50 1.46
CA ARG A 109 -10.22 -35.84 0.77
C ARG A 109 -10.45 -34.96 -0.45
N ARG A 110 -10.12 -33.67 -0.35
CA ARG A 110 -10.25 -32.74 -1.47
C ARG A 110 -9.28 -33.06 -2.60
N VAL A 111 -8.03 -33.35 -2.27
CA VAL A 111 -7.02 -33.81 -3.24
C VAL A 111 -7.46 -35.11 -3.92
N ALA A 112 -7.94 -36.10 -3.16
CA ALA A 112 -8.47 -37.34 -3.72
C ALA A 112 -9.62 -37.09 -4.71
N SER A 113 -10.57 -36.23 -4.36
CA SER A 113 -11.68 -35.86 -5.25
C SER A 113 -11.21 -35.21 -6.56
N LEU A 114 -10.15 -34.41 -6.52
CA LEU A 114 -9.55 -33.79 -7.71
C LEU A 114 -8.98 -34.82 -8.67
N TYR A 115 -8.21 -35.80 -8.17
CA TYR A 115 -7.67 -36.88 -9.01
C TYR A 115 -8.76 -37.77 -9.58
N GLU A 116 -9.79 -38.07 -8.79
CA GLU A 116 -10.90 -38.91 -9.23
C GLU A 116 -11.72 -38.22 -10.33
N GLU A 117 -12.08 -36.95 -10.14
CA GLU A 117 -12.83 -36.17 -11.14
C GLU A 117 -12.01 -35.97 -12.42
N ALA A 118 -10.73 -35.63 -12.32
CA ALA A 118 -9.84 -35.51 -13.48
C ALA A 118 -9.76 -36.82 -14.27
N ARG A 119 -9.67 -37.96 -13.58
CA ARG A 119 -9.67 -39.28 -14.21
C ARG A 119 -11.00 -39.60 -14.90
N ARG A 120 -12.13 -39.31 -14.26
CA ARG A 120 -13.47 -39.53 -14.83
C ARG A 120 -13.76 -38.65 -16.05
N ALA A 121 -13.28 -37.40 -16.01
CA ALA A 121 -13.51 -36.41 -17.06
C ALA A 121 -12.42 -36.40 -18.15
N GLU A 122 -11.37 -37.23 -18.00
CA GLU A 122 -10.19 -37.26 -18.87
C GLU A 122 -9.50 -35.89 -19.03
N ILE A 123 -9.52 -35.08 -17.96
CA ILE A 123 -8.91 -33.75 -17.93
C ILE A 123 -7.48 -33.88 -17.40
N PRO A 124 -6.47 -33.29 -18.06
CA PRO A 124 -5.12 -33.25 -17.53
C PRO A 124 -5.06 -32.42 -16.24
N LEU A 125 -4.37 -32.96 -15.23
CA LEU A 125 -4.06 -32.22 -14.01
C LEU A 125 -2.96 -31.18 -14.28
N HIS A 126 -2.93 -30.12 -13.48
CA HIS A 126 -1.96 -29.04 -13.61
C HIS A 126 -1.18 -28.78 -12.31
N GLY A 127 -0.01 -28.13 -12.42
CA GLY A 127 0.77 -27.68 -11.27
C GLY A 127 1.37 -28.83 -10.44
N PRO A 128 1.16 -28.88 -9.12
CA PRO A 128 1.68 -29.98 -8.30
C PRO A 128 0.99 -31.31 -8.61
N PHE A 129 -0.26 -31.30 -9.08
CA PHE A 129 -1.08 -32.49 -9.31
C PHE A 129 -0.65 -33.30 -10.54
N GLU A 130 -0.03 -32.65 -11.54
CA GLU A 130 0.48 -33.31 -12.74
C GLU A 130 1.72 -34.17 -12.44
N ARG A 131 2.51 -33.78 -11.45
CA ARG A 131 3.86 -34.32 -11.22
C ARG A 131 3.89 -35.58 -10.38
N TRP A 132 2.83 -35.82 -9.61
CA TRP A 132 2.78 -36.85 -8.59
C TRP A 132 1.45 -37.58 -8.65
N THR A 133 1.43 -38.84 -8.21
CA THR A 133 0.16 -39.54 -7.93
C THR A 133 -0.46 -38.98 -6.65
N GLU A 134 -1.75 -39.25 -6.44
CA GLU A 134 -2.49 -38.89 -5.22
C GLU A 134 -1.72 -39.25 -3.94
N ASP A 135 -1.36 -40.53 -3.78
CA ASP A 135 -0.62 -41.03 -2.61
C ASP A 135 0.73 -40.31 -2.42
N GLN A 136 1.46 -40.08 -3.52
CA GLN A 136 2.75 -39.40 -3.47
C GLN A 136 2.61 -37.93 -3.09
N LEU A 137 1.55 -37.27 -3.54
CA LEU A 137 1.29 -35.87 -3.24
C LEU A 137 0.91 -35.71 -1.76
N ILE A 138 0.03 -36.56 -1.24
CA ILE A 138 -0.38 -36.58 0.18
C ILE A 138 0.83 -36.87 1.08
N GLU A 139 1.61 -37.91 0.77
CA GLU A 139 2.81 -38.25 1.54
C GLU A 139 3.82 -37.09 1.53
N ARG A 140 4.04 -36.45 0.38
CA ARG A 140 4.94 -35.30 0.27
C ARG A 140 4.39 -34.05 0.96
N ALA A 141 3.07 -33.83 0.96
CA ALA A 141 2.46 -32.75 1.71
C ALA A 141 2.77 -32.89 3.20
N GLY A 142 2.73 -34.10 3.75
CA GLY A 142 3.15 -34.37 5.13
C GLY A 142 4.60 -33.97 5.43
N ARG A 143 5.51 -34.10 4.46
CA ARG A 143 6.96 -33.90 4.66
C ARG A 143 7.51 -32.56 4.20
N SER A 144 6.88 -31.91 3.22
CA SER A 144 7.43 -30.73 2.53
C SER A 144 6.50 -29.53 2.63
N ALA A 145 6.96 -28.48 3.32
CA ALA A 145 6.23 -27.21 3.42
C ALA A 145 5.93 -26.61 2.05
N ARG A 146 6.86 -26.73 1.09
CA ARG A 146 6.68 -26.23 -0.27
C ARG A 146 5.52 -26.92 -0.98
N VAL A 147 5.37 -28.23 -0.82
CA VAL A 147 4.29 -29.00 -1.45
C VAL A 147 2.94 -28.63 -0.82
N ARG A 148 2.88 -28.46 0.50
CA ARG A 148 1.67 -27.98 1.19
C ARG A 148 1.22 -26.62 0.68
N VAL A 149 2.15 -25.66 0.61
CA VAL A 149 1.88 -24.31 0.10
C VAL A 149 1.31 -24.39 -1.32
N GLN A 150 1.93 -25.17 -2.21
CA GLN A 150 1.45 -25.34 -3.59
C GLN A 150 0.06 -25.98 -3.69
N ILE A 151 -0.27 -26.95 -2.82
CA ILE A 151 -1.62 -27.53 -2.76
C ILE A 151 -2.61 -26.46 -2.31
N MET A 152 -2.34 -25.75 -1.21
CA MET A 152 -3.23 -24.73 -0.66
C MET A 152 -3.47 -23.57 -1.63
N GLU A 153 -2.44 -23.12 -2.37
CA GLU A 153 -2.57 -22.09 -3.41
C GLU A 153 -3.59 -22.47 -4.50
N GLN A 154 -3.72 -23.77 -4.78
CA GLN A 154 -4.57 -24.28 -5.84
C GLN A 154 -5.97 -24.63 -5.36
N ILE A 155 -6.14 -25.17 -4.14
CA ILE A 155 -7.44 -25.70 -3.69
C ILE A 155 -8.26 -24.72 -2.84
N VAL A 156 -7.65 -23.68 -2.28
CA VAL A 156 -8.35 -22.73 -1.37
C VAL A 156 -8.90 -21.53 -2.15
N VAL A 157 -10.11 -21.08 -1.82
CA VAL A 157 -10.67 -19.80 -2.30
C VAL A 157 -10.03 -18.68 -1.50
N ARG A 158 -9.10 -17.94 -2.12
CA ARG A 158 -8.25 -16.96 -1.43
C ARG A 158 -8.86 -15.55 -1.42
N THR A 159 -9.66 -15.22 -2.43
CA THR A 159 -10.24 -13.88 -2.62
C THR A 159 -11.10 -13.43 -1.43
N ASP A 160 -12.00 -14.30 -0.98
CA ASP A 160 -12.97 -13.95 0.07
C ASP A 160 -12.26 -13.68 1.41
N HIS A 161 -11.27 -14.51 1.74
CA HIS A 161 -10.49 -14.39 2.97
C HIS A 161 -9.48 -13.25 2.95
N VAL A 162 -8.87 -12.95 1.79
CA VAL A 162 -7.92 -11.84 1.65
C VAL A 162 -8.64 -10.50 1.65
N ASP A 163 -9.83 -10.41 1.06
CA ASP A 163 -10.63 -9.18 1.07
C ASP A 163 -11.07 -8.82 2.49
N ASP A 164 -11.44 -9.79 3.32
CA ASP A 164 -11.73 -9.60 4.75
C ASP A 164 -10.49 -9.08 5.53
N LEU A 165 -9.32 -9.68 5.29
CA LEU A 165 -8.06 -9.25 5.92
C LEU A 165 -7.64 -7.84 5.49
N VAL A 166 -7.84 -7.50 4.21
CA VAL A 166 -7.57 -6.16 3.68
C VAL A 166 -8.56 -5.14 4.23
N TRP A 167 -9.84 -5.50 4.34
CA TRP A 167 -10.89 -4.65 4.91
C TRP A 167 -10.63 -4.36 6.39
N GLU A 168 -10.37 -5.39 7.21
CA GLU A 168 -10.06 -5.21 8.63
C GLU A 168 -8.83 -4.31 8.82
N ARG A 169 -7.78 -4.46 8.00
CA ARG A 169 -6.61 -3.56 8.04
C ARG A 169 -6.95 -2.10 7.75
N HIS A 170 -7.89 -1.84 6.84
CA HIS A 170 -8.29 -0.48 6.47
C HIS A 170 -9.25 0.16 7.49
N VAL A 171 -10.05 -0.65 8.20
CA VAL A 171 -11.10 -0.18 9.13
C VAL A 171 -10.66 -0.19 10.60
N ALA A 172 -9.91 -1.19 11.05
CA ALA A 172 -9.59 -1.40 12.47
C ALA A 172 -8.31 -0.67 12.96
N GLY A 173 -7.69 0.14 12.10
CA GLY A 173 -6.36 0.67 12.37
C GLY A 173 -5.28 -0.38 12.11
N SER A 174 -4.14 0.05 11.60
CA SER A 174 -2.98 -0.84 11.45
C SER A 174 -2.71 -1.50 12.80
N PRO A 175 -2.46 -2.82 12.88
CA PRO A 175 -1.87 -3.37 14.08
C PRO A 175 -0.63 -2.54 14.41
N GLU A 176 -0.59 -2.00 15.63
CA GLU A 176 0.62 -1.42 16.20
C GLU A 176 1.57 -2.61 16.36
N VAL A 177 2.48 -2.74 15.40
CA VAL A 177 3.55 -3.73 15.47
C VAL A 177 4.54 -3.19 16.51
N ASP A 178 4.47 -3.72 17.73
CA ASP A 178 5.29 -3.31 18.89
C ASP A 178 6.73 -3.87 18.80
N LEU A 179 7.27 -3.93 17.58
CA LEU A 179 8.66 -4.27 17.31
C LEU A 179 9.41 -2.97 17.06
N PRO A 180 10.35 -2.58 17.94
CA PRO A 180 11.02 -1.27 17.85
C PRO A 180 11.70 -1.03 16.49
N ASP A 181 12.33 -2.05 15.92
CA ASP A 181 12.99 -1.97 14.60
C ASP A 181 12.00 -1.71 13.46
N VAL A 182 10.82 -2.33 13.51
CA VAL A 182 9.74 -2.13 12.54
C VAL A 182 9.10 -0.77 12.72
N HIS A 183 8.89 -0.35 13.97
CA HIS A 183 8.31 0.93 14.32
C HIS A 183 9.20 2.09 13.87
N ASP A 184 10.51 2.02 14.17
CA ASP A 184 11.50 3.02 13.76
C ASP A 184 11.60 3.12 12.23
N ALA A 185 11.67 1.97 11.54
CA ALA A 185 11.75 1.94 10.09
C ALA A 185 10.47 2.53 9.45
N ARG A 186 9.31 2.26 10.04
CA ARG A 186 8.02 2.80 9.61
C ARG A 186 7.92 4.29 9.87
N GLU A 187 8.23 4.76 11.08
CA GLU A 187 8.17 6.17 11.45
C GLU A 187 9.13 7.00 10.63
N ARG A 188 10.37 6.54 10.44
CA ARG A 188 11.35 7.23 9.60
C ARG A 188 10.82 7.45 8.18
N ARG A 189 10.26 6.40 7.57
CA ARG A 189 9.68 6.48 6.21
C ARG A 189 8.43 7.36 6.18
N ARG A 190 7.60 7.31 7.22
CA ARG A 190 6.41 8.16 7.35
C ARG A 190 6.78 9.63 7.52
N ALA A 191 7.73 9.95 8.39
CA ALA A 191 8.23 11.30 8.60
C ALA A 191 8.86 11.87 7.31
N GLU A 192 9.63 11.06 6.58
CA GLU A 192 10.17 11.45 5.26
C GLU A 192 9.06 11.74 4.25
N ALA A 193 7.99 10.94 4.26
CA ALA A 193 6.83 11.14 3.40
C ALA A 193 6.05 12.42 3.75
N GLU A 194 5.80 12.66 5.04
CA GLU A 194 5.15 13.86 5.58
C GLU A 194 5.97 15.12 5.28
N PHE A 195 7.30 15.04 5.42
CA PHE A 195 8.19 16.14 5.06
C PHE A 195 8.11 16.48 3.57
N ARG A 196 8.18 15.46 2.69
CA ARG A 196 8.10 15.67 1.24
C ARG A 196 6.74 16.18 0.80
N SER A 197 5.64 15.68 1.37
CA SER A 197 4.29 16.16 1.05
C SER A 197 4.08 17.60 1.52
N GLY A 198 4.62 17.96 2.69
CA GLY A 198 4.64 19.33 3.19
C GLY A 198 5.39 20.32 2.28
N LEU A 199 6.40 19.86 1.53
CA LEU A 199 7.15 20.69 0.58
C LEU A 199 6.47 20.89 -0.78
N VAL A 200 5.49 20.06 -1.16
CA VAL A 200 4.87 20.12 -2.50
C VAL A 200 4.28 21.50 -2.78
N ILE A 201 3.52 22.02 -1.83
CA ILE A 201 2.77 23.27 -1.96
C ILE A 201 3.67 24.50 -1.97
N PRO A 202 4.61 24.68 -1.03
CA PRO A 202 5.52 25.83 -1.10
C PRO A 202 6.37 25.80 -2.38
N VAL A 203 6.80 24.64 -2.86
CA VAL A 203 7.54 24.53 -4.13
C VAL A 203 6.65 24.87 -5.34
N ALA A 204 5.41 24.38 -5.37
CA ALA A 204 4.46 24.70 -6.43
C ALA A 204 4.10 26.20 -6.45
N ALA A 205 3.84 26.79 -5.28
CA ALA A 205 3.55 28.22 -5.14
C ALA A 205 4.74 29.07 -5.60
N LEU A 206 5.97 28.69 -5.20
CA LEU A 206 7.19 29.35 -5.65
C LEU A 206 7.34 29.29 -7.17
N ALA A 207 7.08 28.14 -7.79
CA ALA A 207 7.12 27.98 -9.25
C ALA A 207 6.15 28.94 -9.96
N VAL A 208 4.92 29.08 -9.45
CA VAL A 208 3.91 30.00 -10.00
C VAL A 208 4.32 31.46 -9.83
N VAL A 209 4.79 31.85 -8.63
CA VAL A 209 5.22 33.23 -8.37
C VAL A 209 6.38 33.62 -9.28
N LEU A 210 7.40 32.76 -9.42
CA LEU A 210 8.53 33.01 -10.32
C LEU A 210 8.11 33.02 -11.79
N ALA A 211 7.12 32.19 -12.16
CA ALA A 211 6.58 32.18 -13.52
C ALA A 211 5.91 33.49 -13.90
N ILE A 212 5.12 34.07 -12.98
CA ILE A 212 4.43 35.35 -13.19
C ILE A 212 5.42 36.51 -13.17
N ARG A 213 6.40 36.49 -12.26
CA ARG A 213 7.28 37.64 -12.01
C ARG A 213 8.51 37.72 -12.92
N LEU A 214 9.05 36.57 -13.35
CA LEU A 214 10.33 36.53 -14.05
C LEU A 214 10.20 35.90 -15.44
N SER A 215 9.70 34.66 -15.53
CA SER A 215 9.61 33.94 -16.80
C SER A 215 8.77 32.67 -16.69
N ALA A 216 7.91 32.41 -17.69
CA ALA A 216 7.11 31.19 -17.76
C ALA A 216 7.92 29.88 -17.69
N TRP A 217 9.21 29.89 -18.02
CA TRP A 217 10.10 28.73 -17.87
C TRP A 217 10.20 28.23 -16.42
N PHE A 218 9.95 29.07 -15.42
CA PHE A 218 9.91 28.65 -14.02
C PHE A 218 8.75 27.70 -13.69
N LEU A 219 7.77 27.53 -14.56
CA LEU A 219 6.76 26.46 -14.42
C LEU A 219 7.39 25.06 -14.46
N LEU A 220 8.60 24.90 -15.03
CA LEU A 220 9.34 23.64 -14.96
C LEU A 220 9.69 23.25 -13.51
N LEU A 221 9.80 24.20 -12.58
CA LEU A 221 9.93 23.88 -11.14
C LEU A 221 8.68 23.18 -10.59
N GLY A 222 7.52 23.33 -11.24
CA GLY A 222 6.32 22.55 -10.93
C GLY A 222 6.54 21.05 -11.10
N LEU A 223 7.43 20.61 -11.99
CA LEU A 223 7.80 19.20 -12.10
C LEU A 223 8.47 18.69 -10.83
N ALA A 224 9.23 19.54 -10.12
CA ALA A 224 9.82 19.17 -8.83
C ALA A 224 8.73 18.97 -7.75
N ALA A 225 7.66 19.77 -7.76
CA ALA A 225 6.52 19.57 -6.86
C ALA A 225 5.79 18.25 -7.16
N VAL A 226 5.61 17.91 -8.43
CA VAL A 226 5.03 16.61 -8.86
C VAL A 226 5.94 15.46 -8.43
N ALA A 227 7.25 15.57 -8.62
CA ALA A 227 8.22 14.57 -8.18
C ALA A 227 8.20 14.40 -6.65
N LEU A 228 8.14 15.50 -5.89
CA LEU A 228 8.02 15.46 -4.42
C LEU A 228 6.75 14.74 -3.98
N ALA A 229 5.61 15.03 -4.61
CA ALA A 229 4.35 14.35 -4.32
C ALA A 229 4.45 12.84 -4.63
N TYR A 230 5.04 12.48 -5.76
CA TYR A 230 5.30 11.10 -6.14
C TYR A 230 6.19 10.37 -5.12
N PHE A 231 7.31 10.99 -4.72
CA PHE A 231 8.25 10.41 -3.77
C PHE A 231 7.72 10.38 -2.33
N ALA A 232 6.92 11.36 -1.92
CA ALA A 232 6.19 11.34 -0.65
C ALA A 232 5.27 10.12 -0.61
N GLN A 233 4.46 9.96 -1.65
CA GLN A 233 3.57 8.81 -1.78
C GLN A 233 4.35 7.49 -1.78
N ALA A 234 5.45 7.41 -2.51
CA ALA A 234 6.31 6.22 -2.53
C ALA A 234 6.82 5.87 -1.12
N GLN A 235 7.23 6.85 -0.30
CA GLN A 235 7.69 6.62 1.07
C GLN A 235 6.57 6.19 2.02
N TYR A 236 5.37 6.78 1.92
CA TYR A 236 4.20 6.28 2.67
C TYR A 236 3.90 4.82 2.36
N ASN A 237 4.12 4.40 1.11
CA ASN A 237 3.95 3.00 0.71
C ASN A 237 5.08 2.14 1.30
N LEU A 238 6.33 2.60 1.20
CA LEU A 238 7.47 1.87 1.74
C LEU A 238 7.38 1.68 3.24
N ALA A 239 6.79 2.62 3.98
CA ALA A 239 6.56 2.51 5.43
C ALA A 239 5.71 1.29 5.83
N ARG A 240 4.97 0.68 4.88
CA ARG A 240 4.09 -0.48 5.13
C ARG A 240 4.81 -1.83 5.02
N TYR A 241 5.92 -1.92 4.28
CA TYR A 241 6.63 -3.19 4.08
C TYR A 241 7.28 -3.77 5.34
N PRO A 242 7.87 -2.99 6.26
CA PRO A 242 8.47 -3.54 7.48
C PRO A 242 7.47 -4.32 8.33
N ALA A 243 6.24 -3.81 8.47
CA ALA A 243 5.16 -4.51 9.18
C ALA A 243 4.77 -5.81 8.48
N ILE A 244 4.71 -5.80 7.16
CA ILE A 244 4.38 -6.98 6.35
C ILE A 244 5.49 -8.05 6.46
N ALA A 245 6.76 -7.64 6.38
CA ALA A 245 7.90 -8.54 6.56
C ALA A 245 7.92 -9.16 7.96
N ALA A 246 7.59 -8.39 9.00
CA ALA A 246 7.51 -8.90 10.36
C ALA A 246 6.40 -9.94 10.56
N ILE A 247 5.24 -9.77 9.88
CA ILE A 247 4.16 -10.76 9.85
C ILE A 247 4.64 -12.05 9.19
N LEU A 248 5.32 -11.96 8.05
CA LEU A 248 5.87 -13.12 7.34
C LEU A 248 6.96 -13.86 8.14
N ASP A 249 7.83 -13.11 8.83
CA ASP A 249 8.90 -13.64 9.67
C ASP A 249 8.40 -14.21 11.00
N ARG A 250 7.07 -14.21 11.25
CA ARG A 250 6.44 -14.61 12.53
C ARG A 250 6.97 -13.86 13.74
N ARG A 251 7.52 -12.68 13.54
CA ARG A 251 7.94 -11.80 14.65
C ARG A 251 6.75 -11.09 15.27
N PHE A 252 5.60 -11.13 14.60
CA PHE A 252 4.37 -10.50 15.02
C PHE A 252 3.19 -11.46 14.84
N ASP A 253 2.46 -11.72 15.94
CA ASP A 253 1.18 -12.41 15.89
C ASP A 253 0.13 -11.44 15.34
N TRP A 254 -0.61 -11.88 14.32
CA TRP A 254 -1.61 -11.06 13.67
C TRP A 254 -2.99 -11.68 13.85
N PRO A 255 -3.73 -11.34 14.93
CA PRO A 255 -4.98 -12.01 15.28
C PRO A 255 -6.04 -12.14 14.17
N PRO A 256 -6.17 -11.19 13.22
CA PRO A 256 -6.98 -11.38 12.02
C PRO A 256 -6.62 -12.62 11.19
N ILE A 257 -5.32 -12.86 10.92
CA ILE A 257 -4.91 -14.02 10.13
C ILE A 257 -5.20 -15.31 10.88
N ASP A 258 -4.98 -15.31 12.20
CA ASP A 258 -5.22 -16.49 13.03
C ASP A 258 -6.73 -16.80 13.12
N ARG A 259 -7.59 -15.77 13.18
CA ARG A 259 -9.05 -15.94 13.11
C ARG A 259 -9.50 -16.55 11.78
N VAL A 260 -8.98 -16.05 10.66
CA VAL A 260 -9.28 -16.58 9.33
C VAL A 260 -8.78 -18.01 9.19
N VAL A 261 -7.56 -18.28 9.66
CA VAL A 261 -6.94 -19.62 9.62
C VAL A 261 -7.70 -20.62 10.49
N ALA A 262 -8.18 -20.22 11.67
CA ALA A 262 -8.94 -21.08 12.58
C ALA A 262 -10.40 -21.29 12.14
N GLY A 263 -10.93 -20.40 11.31
CA GLY A 263 -12.30 -20.44 10.80
C GLY A 263 -12.56 -21.56 9.77
N PRO A 264 -13.81 -21.66 9.29
CA PRO A 264 -14.14 -22.50 8.14
C PRO A 264 -13.48 -21.95 6.88
N ILE A 265 -12.88 -22.86 6.09
CA ILE A 265 -12.15 -22.50 4.86
C ILE A 265 -12.94 -22.98 3.66
N SER A 266 -13.15 -22.07 2.72
CA SER A 266 -13.80 -22.39 1.45
C SER A 266 -12.79 -23.00 0.48
N PHE A 267 -13.10 -24.20 -0.02
CA PHE A 267 -12.32 -24.83 -1.10
C PHE A 267 -12.91 -24.43 -2.46
N ARG A 268 -12.04 -24.22 -3.45
CA ARG A 268 -12.45 -24.00 -4.84
C ARG A 268 -13.20 -25.22 -5.34
N GLU A 269 -14.18 -25.02 -6.22
CA GLU A 269 -14.85 -26.14 -6.89
C GLU A 269 -13.82 -26.96 -7.69
N THR A 270 -13.99 -28.29 -7.72
CA THR A 270 -13.01 -29.19 -8.35
C THR A 270 -12.80 -28.79 -9.81
N ARG A 271 -13.90 -28.46 -10.47
CA ARG A 271 -13.94 -27.99 -11.86
C ARG A 271 -13.10 -26.74 -12.08
N ASP A 272 -13.13 -25.78 -11.17
CA ASP A 272 -12.38 -24.53 -11.30
C ASP A 272 -10.88 -24.78 -11.21
N VAL A 273 -10.45 -25.69 -10.32
CA VAL A 273 -9.05 -26.09 -10.17
C VAL A 273 -8.53 -26.82 -11.42
N LEU A 274 -9.38 -27.60 -12.08
CA LEU A 274 -9.03 -28.38 -13.28
C LEU A 274 -9.00 -27.54 -14.56
N VAL A 275 -9.88 -26.54 -14.69
CA VAL A 275 -10.04 -25.74 -15.92
C VAL A 275 -9.15 -24.50 -15.93
N GLU A 276 -8.98 -23.84 -14.77
CA GLU A 276 -8.13 -22.66 -14.64
C GLU A 276 -6.90 -23.01 -13.79
N PRO A 277 -5.73 -23.27 -14.40
CA PRO A 277 -4.50 -23.37 -13.61
C PRO A 277 -4.35 -22.05 -12.86
N ALA A 278 -4.30 -22.10 -11.53
CA ALA A 278 -4.11 -20.87 -10.77
C ALA A 278 -2.84 -20.20 -11.27
N GLU A 279 -2.92 -18.92 -11.67
CA GLU A 279 -1.78 -18.19 -12.21
C GLU A 279 -0.60 -18.37 -11.25
N PRO A 280 0.53 -18.97 -11.70
CA PRO A 280 1.65 -19.21 -10.82
C PRO A 280 2.14 -17.87 -10.31
N VAL A 281 2.15 -17.71 -8.98
CA VAL A 281 2.76 -16.56 -8.32
C VAL A 281 4.26 -16.63 -8.60
N ARG A 282 4.71 -15.92 -9.64
CA ARG A 282 6.13 -15.74 -9.97
C ARG A 282 6.76 -14.68 -9.09
#